data_AF-A0A1X7JR25-F1
#
_entry.id   AF-A0A1X7JR25-F1
#
_cell.length_a   1.000
_cell.length_b   1.000
_cell.length_c   1.000
_cell.angle_alpha   90.00
_cell.angle_beta   90.00
_cell.angle_gamma   90.00
#
_symmetry.space_group_name_H-M   'P 1'
#
loop_
_entity.id
_entity.type
_entity.pdbx_description
1 polymer ?
#
loop_
_entity_poly.entity_id
_entity_poly.type
_entity_poly.pdbx_seq_one_letter_code
_entity_poly.pdbx_strand_id
1 'polypeptide(L)'
;MKLGYDFYKSLLLINKNLTKEIFIERTGAKDGYSLNMFSRMYDSITSELINVDKEYEKYYSFEYESMEHFLYRKYNLKGEYIVELMEARKNNPNCLLYRKDDNSYGDYGIAQFTFSDTMYDRVMDIIMLKN
;
A
#
# COMPACT_ATOMS: atom_id res chain seq x y z
N MET A 1 -5.48 2.98 0.16
CA MET A 1 -6.28 1.97 -0.55
C MET A 1 -5.44 0.71 -0.58
N LYS A 2 -6.03 -0.43 -0.20
CA LYS A 2 -5.47 -1.77 -0.42
C LYS A 2 -6.38 -2.53 -1.37
N LEU A 3 -5.81 -3.06 -2.45
CA LEU A 3 -6.51 -3.88 -3.43
C LEU A 3 -5.83 -5.25 -3.51
N GLY A 4 -6.52 -6.31 -3.08
CA GLY A 4 -6.05 -7.68 -3.29
C GLY A 4 -6.27 -8.09 -4.75
N TYR A 5 -5.27 -8.72 -5.37
CA TYR A 5 -5.36 -9.16 -6.78
C TYR A 5 -4.96 -10.62 -7.02
N ASP A 6 -4.29 -11.24 -6.04
CA ASP A 6 -3.89 -12.65 -6.05
C ASP A 6 -3.76 -13.13 -4.59
N PHE A 7 -3.59 -14.43 -4.38
CA PHE A 7 -3.40 -15.02 -3.06
C PHE A 7 -2.22 -14.36 -2.33
N TYR A 8 -2.52 -13.76 -1.18
CA TYR A 8 -1.53 -13.06 -0.35
C TYR A 8 -0.76 -11.97 -1.08
N LYS A 9 -1.33 -11.35 -2.11
CA LYS A 9 -0.71 -10.22 -2.80
C LYS A 9 -1.69 -9.07 -2.94
N SER A 10 -1.18 -7.88 -2.67
CA SER A 10 -1.97 -6.67 -2.75
C SER A 10 -1.23 -5.52 -3.42
N LEU A 11 -2.01 -4.59 -3.94
CA LEU A 11 -1.57 -3.27 -4.33
C LEU A 11 -1.94 -2.28 -3.23
N LEU A 12 -1.01 -1.41 -2.89
CA LEU A 12 -1.13 -0.38 -1.86
C LEU A 12 -0.85 0.98 -2.46
N LEU A 13 -1.73 1.94 -2.18
CA LEU A 13 -1.41 3.36 -2.35
C LEU A 13 -0.79 3.89 -1.06
N ILE A 14 0.46 4.34 -1.16
CA ILE A 14 1.24 4.84 -0.03
C ILE A 14 1.81 6.21 -0.39
N ASN A 15 1.69 7.17 0.53
CA ASN A 15 2.24 8.50 0.33
C ASN A 15 3.77 8.43 0.23
N LYS A 16 4.35 9.05 -0.80
CA LYS A 16 5.81 9.05 -1.04
C LYS A 16 6.62 9.70 0.09
N ASN A 17 5.98 10.51 0.92
CA ASN A 17 6.59 11.18 2.07
C ASN A 17 6.37 10.44 3.39
N LEU A 18 5.68 9.29 3.39
CA LEU A 18 5.48 8.51 4.60
C LEU A 18 6.83 7.96 5.10
N THR A 19 7.15 8.26 6.36
CA THR A 19 8.25 7.62 7.09
C THR A 19 7.70 6.89 8.31
N LYS A 20 8.55 6.09 8.96
CA LYS A 20 8.18 5.41 10.20
C LYS A 20 7.83 6.39 11.30
N GLU A 21 8.58 7.48 11.41
CA GLU A 21 8.38 8.54 12.39
C GLU A 21 7.02 9.20 12.19
N ILE A 22 6.68 9.59 10.96
CA ILE A 22 5.37 10.19 10.62
C ILE A 22 4.24 9.20 10.89
N PHE A 23 4.43 7.91 10.56
CA PHE A 23 3.44 6.87 10.84
C PHE A 23 3.17 6.78 12.34
N ILE A 24 4.22 6.65 13.16
CA ILE A 24 4.10 6.57 14.62
C ILE A 24 3.46 7.84 15.20
N GLU A 25 3.89 9.02 14.77
CA GLU A 25 3.34 10.30 15.23
C GLU A 25 1.82 10.35 15.01
N ARG A 26 1.35 9.96 13.82
CA ARG A 26 -0.08 9.92 13.48
C ARG A 26 -0.87 8.84 14.24
N THR A 27 -0.20 7.82 14.78
CA THR A 27 -0.86 6.87 15.68
C THR A 27 -1.08 7.44 17.09
N GLY A 28 -0.35 8.50 17.47
CA GLY A 28 -0.37 9.06 18.83
C GLY A 28 0.28 8.15 19.89
N ALA A 29 0.91 7.05 19.50
CA ALA A 29 1.61 6.17 20.41
C ALA A 29 2.93 6.81 20.87
N LYS A 30 3.15 6.86 22.19
CA LYS A 30 4.33 7.52 22.79
C LYS A 30 5.38 6.53 23.28
N ASP A 31 4.96 5.43 23.91
CA ASP A 31 5.85 4.46 24.53
C ASP A 31 5.20 3.07 24.68
N GLY A 32 5.98 2.14 25.24
CA GLY A 32 5.51 0.81 25.64
C GLY A 32 5.06 -0.09 24.50
N TYR A 33 4.07 -0.93 24.81
CA TYR A 33 3.55 -1.95 23.90
C TYR A 33 2.95 -1.35 22.62
N SER A 34 2.17 -0.26 22.76
CA SER A 34 1.51 0.38 21.62
C SER A 34 2.51 0.91 20.60
N LEU A 35 3.58 1.56 21.05
CA LEU A 35 4.67 2.03 20.17
C LEU A 35 5.32 0.85 19.43
N ASN A 36 5.64 -0.24 20.14
CA ASN A 36 6.22 -1.44 19.54
C ASN A 36 5.28 -2.05 18.48
N MET A 37 4.00 -2.15 18.78
CA MET A 37 2.98 -2.68 17.88
C MET A 37 2.88 -1.86 16.60
N PHE A 38 2.69 -0.54 16.69
CA PHE A 38 2.61 0.33 15.51
C PHE A 38 3.92 0.36 14.71
N SER A 39 5.05 0.25 15.39
CA SER A 39 6.37 0.11 14.75
C SER A 39 6.44 -1.13 13.87
N ARG A 40 5.96 -2.28 14.37
CA ARG A 40 5.87 -3.53 13.61
C ARG A 40 4.82 -3.48 12.51
N MET A 41 3.72 -2.77 12.69
CA MET A 41 2.74 -2.54 11.61
C MET A 41 3.39 -1.80 10.45
N TYR A 42 4.11 -0.71 10.72
CA TYR A 42 4.82 0.02 9.68
C TYR A 42 5.84 -0.87 8.96
N ASP A 43 6.64 -1.62 9.71
CA ASP A 43 7.63 -2.53 9.13
C ASP A 43 6.95 -3.61 8.29
N SER A 44 5.81 -4.13 8.75
CA SER A 44 5.02 -5.12 8.01
C SER A 44 4.46 -4.56 6.70
N ILE A 45 3.91 -3.34 6.73
CA ILE A 45 3.39 -2.64 5.55
C ILE A 45 4.50 -2.39 4.52
N THR A 46 5.68 -1.97 4.99
CA THR A 46 6.77 -1.49 4.11
C THR A 46 7.76 -2.58 3.71
N SER A 47 7.64 -3.78 4.29
CA SER A 47 8.47 -4.93 3.96
C SER A 47 8.27 -5.39 2.51
N GLU A 48 9.38 -5.43 1.76
CA GLU A 48 9.47 -5.95 0.39
C GLU A 48 8.54 -5.27 -0.63
N LEU A 49 8.20 -4.00 -0.40
CA LEU A 49 7.40 -3.23 -1.35
C LEU A 49 8.13 -3.02 -2.68
N ILE A 50 7.42 -3.28 -3.77
CA ILE A 50 7.89 -2.97 -5.13
C ILE A 50 7.10 -1.78 -5.65
N ASN A 51 7.80 -0.71 -6.01
CA ASN A 51 7.18 0.48 -6.59
C ASN A 51 6.73 0.19 -8.03
N VAL A 52 5.42 0.05 -8.22
CA VAL A 52 4.79 -0.33 -9.49
C VAL A 52 4.90 0.80 -10.51
N ASP A 53 4.87 2.06 -10.06
CA ASP A 53 5.05 3.22 -10.94
C ASP A 53 6.43 3.21 -11.60
N LYS A 54 7.47 3.03 -10.79
CA LYS A 54 8.85 2.92 -11.27
C LYS A 54 9.07 1.67 -12.10
N GLU A 55 8.45 0.55 -11.72
CA GLU A 55 8.52 -0.69 -12.49
C GLU A 55 7.95 -0.48 -13.90
N TYR A 56 6.77 0.13 -14.00
CA TYR A 56 6.12 0.45 -15.26
C TYR A 56 6.98 1.39 -16.11
N GLU A 57 7.34 2.55 -15.57
CA GLU A 57 8.09 3.58 -16.29
C GLU A 57 9.39 3.03 -16.88
N LYS A 58 10.12 2.23 -16.08
CA LYS A 58 11.46 1.76 -16.44
C LYS A 58 11.44 0.53 -17.35
N TYR A 59 10.48 -0.37 -17.18
CA TYR A 59 10.55 -1.70 -17.79
C TYR A 59 9.38 -2.07 -18.70
N TYR A 60 8.29 -1.30 -18.70
CA TYR A 60 7.05 -1.71 -19.36
C TYR A 60 6.37 -0.59 -20.16
N SER A 61 6.79 0.66 -20.00
CA SER A 61 6.25 1.82 -20.73
C SER A 61 6.44 1.76 -22.24
N PHE A 62 7.37 0.93 -22.74
CA PHE A 62 7.55 0.68 -24.17
C PHE A 62 6.61 -0.41 -24.72
N GLU A 63 6.06 -1.26 -23.86
CA GLU A 63 5.18 -2.39 -24.23
C GLU A 63 3.71 -2.03 -24.06
N TYR A 64 3.37 -1.31 -22.99
CA TYR A 64 2.00 -0.92 -22.66
C TYR A 64 1.84 0.58 -22.80
N GLU A 65 0.79 0.99 -23.51
CA GLU A 65 0.47 2.39 -23.80
C GLU A 65 0.09 3.21 -22.55
N SER A 66 -0.35 2.54 -21.49
CA SER A 66 -0.80 3.18 -20.25
C SER A 66 -0.60 2.29 -19.02
N MET A 67 -0.61 2.92 -17.84
CA MET A 67 -0.57 2.22 -16.55
C MET A 67 -1.78 1.29 -16.41
N GLU A 68 -2.95 1.71 -16.87
CA GLU A 68 -4.19 0.93 -16.87
C GLU A 68 -4.04 -0.34 -17.71
N HIS A 69 -3.46 -0.24 -18.90
CA HIS A 69 -3.23 -1.40 -19.77
C HIS A 69 -2.21 -2.36 -19.13
N PHE A 70 -1.14 -1.83 -18.55
CA PHE A 70 -0.16 -2.61 -17.79
C PHE A 70 -0.79 -3.36 -16.60
N LEU A 71 -1.61 -2.68 -15.81
CA LEU A 71 -2.31 -3.26 -14.66
C LEU A 71 -3.30 -4.36 -15.08
N TYR A 72 -4.05 -4.14 -16.15
CA TYR A 72 -4.94 -5.15 -16.71
C TYR A 72 -4.17 -6.40 -17.15
N ARG A 73 -3.06 -6.24 -17.89
CA ARG A 73 -2.34 -7.35 -18.51
C ARG A 73 -1.44 -8.10 -17.53
N LYS A 74 -0.67 -7.40 -16.71
CA LYS A 74 0.31 -8.01 -15.79
C LYS A 74 -0.32 -8.50 -14.48
N TYR A 75 -1.22 -7.72 -13.92
CA TYR A 75 -1.83 -8.00 -12.62
C TYR A 75 -3.22 -8.64 -12.73
N ASN A 76 -3.73 -8.82 -13.96
CA ASN A 76 -5.05 -9.39 -14.25
C ASN A 76 -6.19 -8.69 -13.49
N LEU A 77 -6.07 -7.37 -13.30
CA LEU A 77 -7.09 -6.58 -12.63
C LEU A 77 -8.30 -6.38 -13.54
N LYS A 78 -9.51 -6.51 -12.99
CA LYS A 78 -10.74 -6.15 -13.70
C LYS A 78 -10.81 -4.64 -13.92
N GLY A 79 -11.45 -4.23 -15.01
CA GLY A 79 -11.61 -2.81 -15.36
C GLY A 79 -12.22 -1.96 -14.25
N GLU A 80 -13.22 -2.48 -13.53
CA GLU A 80 -13.85 -1.78 -12.39
C GLU A 80 -12.84 -1.38 -11.30
N TYR A 81 -11.98 -2.30 -10.87
CA TYR A 81 -10.95 -2.04 -9.87
C TYR A 81 -9.83 -1.14 -10.38
N ILE A 82 -9.53 -1.19 -11.68
CA ILE A 82 -8.58 -0.25 -12.30
C ILE A 82 -9.14 1.17 -12.25
N VAL A 83 -10.41 1.36 -12.60
CA VAL A 83 -11.08 2.67 -12.53
C VAL A 83 -11.05 3.22 -11.11
N GLU A 84 -11.44 2.42 -10.11
CA GLU A 84 -11.39 2.81 -8.69
C GLU A 84 -9.97 3.18 -8.24
N LEU A 85 -8.97 2.38 -8.64
CA LEU A 85 -7.58 2.65 -8.30
C LEU A 85 -7.07 3.94 -8.95
N MET A 86 -7.40 4.19 -10.21
CA MET A 86 -6.98 5.41 -10.92
C MET A 86 -7.66 6.65 -10.33
N GLU A 87 -8.93 6.55 -9.94
CA GLU A 87 -9.63 7.61 -9.22
C GLU A 87 -8.98 7.87 -7.84
N ALA A 88 -8.68 6.82 -7.08
CA ALA A 88 -7.98 6.94 -5.81
C ALA A 88 -6.60 7.61 -5.97
N ARG A 89 -5.86 7.27 -7.03
CA ARG A 89 -4.58 7.92 -7.38
C ARG A 89 -4.76 9.40 -7.70
N LYS A 90 -5.74 9.73 -8.55
CA LYS A 90 -6.05 11.12 -8.92
C LYS A 90 -6.37 11.98 -7.70
N ASN A 91 -7.12 11.43 -6.75
CA ASN A 91 -7.50 12.11 -5.50
C ASN A 91 -6.35 12.18 -4.48
N ASN A 92 -5.26 11.43 -4.69
CA ASN A 92 -4.12 11.37 -3.78
C ASN A 92 -2.79 11.47 -4.57
N PRO A 93 -2.47 12.62 -5.19
CA PRO A 93 -1.36 12.74 -6.15
C PRO A 93 0.04 12.54 -5.56
N ASN A 94 0.17 12.55 -4.23
CA ASN A 94 1.43 12.23 -3.54
C ASN A 94 1.57 10.74 -3.21
N CYS A 95 0.55 9.92 -3.47
CA CYS A 95 0.63 8.48 -3.30
C CYS A 95 1.20 7.81 -4.54
N LEU A 96 2.09 6.85 -4.31
CA LEU A 96 2.61 5.94 -5.32
C LEU A 96 1.97 4.56 -5.13
N LEU A 97 1.91 3.81 -6.21
CA LEU A 97 1.40 2.46 -6.23
C LEU A 97 2.53 1.47 -5.91
N TYR A 98 2.32 0.65 -4.89
CA TYR A 98 3.23 -0.40 -4.50
C TYR A 98 2.56 -1.76 -4.57
N ARG A 99 3.32 -2.77 -4.97
CA ARG A 99 2.97 -4.18 -4.82
C ARG A 99 3.54 -4.68 -3.50
N LYS A 100 2.72 -5.40 -2.75
CA LYS A 100 3.09 -6.05 -1.50
C LYS A 100 2.76 -7.54 -1.57
N ASP A 101 3.68 -8.37 -1.12
CA ASP A 101 3.38 -9.73 -0.70
C ASP A 101 2.92 -9.65 0.77
N ASP A 102 1.66 -10.00 1.05
CA ASP A 102 0.99 -9.70 2.31
C ASP A 102 1.72 -10.32 3.52
N ASN A 103 2.43 -11.44 3.31
CA ASN A 103 3.16 -12.20 4.33
C ASN A 103 4.68 -11.99 4.34
N SER A 104 5.22 -11.05 3.56
CA SER A 104 6.68 -10.82 3.41
C SER A 104 7.43 -10.57 4.73
N TYR A 105 6.75 -10.01 5.73
CA TYR A 105 7.35 -9.65 7.02
C TYR A 105 7.57 -10.84 7.97
N GLY A 106 6.95 -12.00 7.72
CA GLY A 106 7.07 -13.21 8.55
C GLY A 106 6.21 -13.23 9.83
N ASP A 107 5.68 -12.09 10.25
CA ASP A 107 4.65 -12.01 11.29
C ASP A 107 3.25 -11.87 10.67
N TYR A 108 2.57 -13.01 10.56
CA TYR A 108 1.22 -13.08 10.00
C TYR A 108 0.19 -12.34 10.86
N GLY A 109 0.36 -12.35 12.18
CA GLY A 109 -0.59 -11.75 13.11
C GLY A 109 -0.61 -10.23 13.00
N ILE A 110 0.56 -9.59 12.88
CA ILE A 110 0.60 -8.13 12.70
C ILE A 110 0.03 -7.69 11.35
N ALA A 111 0.27 -8.45 10.27
CA ALA A 111 -0.27 -8.15 8.96
C ALA A 111 -1.81 -8.26 8.94
N GLN A 112 -2.34 -9.33 9.52
CA GLN A 112 -3.79 -9.53 9.68
C GLN A 112 -4.42 -8.42 10.50
N PHE A 113 -3.80 -8.04 11.63
CA PHE A 113 -4.33 -6.98 12.48
C PHE A 113 -4.28 -5.61 11.79
N THR A 114 -3.19 -5.30 11.08
CA THR A 114 -3.00 -4.05 10.33
C THR A 114 -4.11 -3.78 9.32
N PHE A 115 -4.56 -4.82 8.61
CA PHE A 115 -5.61 -4.71 7.58
C PHE A 115 -6.96 -5.30 8.03
N SER A 116 -7.16 -5.46 9.34
CA SER A 116 -8.45 -5.87 9.91
C SER A 116 -9.48 -4.75 9.82
N ASP A 117 -10.77 -5.09 9.81
CA ASP A 117 -11.87 -4.11 9.76
C ASP A 117 -11.75 -3.00 10.82
N THR A 118 -11.26 -3.35 12.02
CA THR A 118 -11.05 -2.40 13.12
C THR A 118 -9.95 -1.36 12.84
N MET A 119 -8.91 -1.76 12.10
CA MET A 119 -7.73 -0.91 11.87
C MET A 119 -7.69 -0.32 10.46
N TYR A 120 -8.45 -0.87 9.52
CA TYR A 120 -8.30 -0.63 8.09
C TYR A 120 -8.34 0.86 7.77
N ASP A 121 -9.41 1.57 8.14
CA ASP A 121 -9.59 2.99 7.80
C ASP A 121 -8.47 3.84 8.40
N ARG A 122 -8.18 3.62 9.69
CA ARG A 122 -7.11 4.33 10.39
C ARG A 122 -5.75 4.12 9.73
N VAL A 123 -5.40 2.88 9.39
CA VAL A 123 -4.12 2.58 8.74
C VAL A 123 -4.09 3.17 7.33
N MET A 124 -5.18 3.06 6.55
CA MET A 124 -5.27 3.64 5.21
C MET A 124 -5.10 5.17 5.25
N ASP A 125 -5.70 5.84 6.22
CA ASP A 125 -5.58 7.28 6.37
C ASP A 125 -4.16 7.70 6.75
N ILE A 126 -3.51 6.95 7.66
CA ILE A 126 -2.12 7.22 8.04
C ILE A 126 -1.17 6.99 6.87
N ILE A 127 -1.23 5.84 6.17
CA ILE A 127 -0.25 5.53 5.11
C ILE A 127 -0.42 6.42 3.88
N MET A 128 -1.62 6.94 3.65
CA MET A 128 -1.90 7.90 2.57
C MET A 128 -1.68 9.36 3.01
N LEU A 129 -1.45 9.60 4.31
CA LEU A 129 -1.37 10.91 4.95
C LEU A 129 -2.62 11.77 4.70
N LYS A 130 -3.81 11.17 4.78
CA LYS A 130 -5.09 11.88 4.72
C LYS A 130 -5.33 12.69 5.99
N ASN A 131 -6.12 13.75 5.90
CA ASN A 131 -6.48 14.61 7.02
C ASN A 131 -7.79 14.18 7.64
#